data_AF-A0A7X0D0W7-F1
#
_entry.id   AF-A0A7X0D0W7-F1
#
_cell.length_a   1.000
_cell.length_b   1.000
_cell.length_c   1.000
_cell.angle_alpha   90.00
_cell.angle_beta   90.00
_cell.angle_gamma   90.00
#
_symmetry.space_group_name_H-M   'P 1'
#
loop_
_entity.id
_entity.type
_entity.pdbx_description
1 polymer ?
#
loop_
_entity_poly.entity_id
_entity_poly.type
_entity_poly.pdbx_seq_one_letter_code
_entity_poly.pdbx_strand_id
1 'polypeptide(L)'
;MLNRRMLIVTIVVGTAGFGMPVAAQTLSYAEATTKLAETCGGDIQKLCKGLNLGNGRILECLQQNAAKVSAGCKGSFAQVFQSISKREEAQSSYEQTCKRDMNARCAGVKGDGFVLACLVKKEKRVSPECYQVITDAGWR
;
A
#
# COMPACT_ATOMS: atom_id res chain seq x y z
N MET A 1 -38.44 -33.19 33.69
CA MET A 1 -38.25 -32.54 35.01
C MET A 1 -37.58 -31.18 34.75
N LEU A 2 -38.27 -30.08 35.08
CA LEU A 2 -37.78 -28.69 35.09
C LEU A 2 -36.54 -28.60 36.02
N ASN A 3 -35.51 -27.77 35.81
CA ASN A 3 -35.46 -26.30 35.91
C ASN A 3 -33.94 -25.96 35.80
N ARG A 4 -33.44 -24.80 35.37
CA ARG A 4 -33.83 -23.46 35.80
C ARG A 4 -33.23 -22.44 34.83
N ARG A 5 -34.10 -21.55 34.34
CA ARG A 5 -33.79 -20.33 33.60
C ARG A 5 -32.82 -19.45 34.40
N MET A 6 -31.84 -18.84 33.73
CA MET A 6 -31.37 -17.50 34.12
C MET A 6 -30.73 -16.76 32.93
N LEU A 7 -31.53 -15.83 32.41
CA LEU A 7 -31.16 -14.48 31.97
C LEU A 7 -30.10 -14.35 30.86
N ILE A 8 -30.63 -14.26 29.65
CA ILE A 8 -30.03 -13.56 28.51
C ILE A 8 -29.67 -12.14 28.96
N VAL A 9 -28.38 -11.87 29.17
CA VAL A 9 -27.84 -10.51 29.16
C VAL A 9 -27.34 -10.28 27.74
N THR A 10 -28.23 -9.89 26.84
CA THR A 10 -27.83 -9.25 25.57
C THR A 10 -27.23 -7.90 25.91
N ILE A 11 -25.93 -7.88 26.20
CA ILE A 11 -25.15 -6.66 26.05
C ILE A 11 -25.15 -6.38 24.55
N VAL A 12 -25.99 -5.45 24.11
CA VAL A 12 -25.79 -4.78 22.82
C VAL A 12 -24.52 -3.96 23.00
N VAL A 13 -23.37 -4.63 22.90
CA VAL A 13 -22.11 -3.96 22.58
C VAL A 13 -22.38 -3.42 21.19
N GLY A 14 -22.58 -2.11 21.10
CA GLY A 14 -22.76 -1.44 19.82
C GLY A 14 -21.71 -1.99 18.87
N THR A 15 -22.14 -2.54 17.75
CA THR A 15 -21.26 -2.98 16.69
C THR A 15 -20.57 -1.74 16.16
N ALA A 16 -19.50 -1.32 16.84
CA ALA A 16 -18.38 -0.65 16.21
C ALA A 16 -18.05 -1.54 15.02
N GLY A 17 -18.31 -1.00 13.82
CA GLY A 17 -18.29 -1.79 12.60
C GLY A 17 -17.05 -2.66 12.59
N PHE A 18 -17.23 -3.95 12.28
CA PHE A 18 -16.18 -4.68 11.62
C PHE A 18 -15.92 -3.96 10.29
N GLY A 19 -15.19 -2.85 10.36
CA GLY A 19 -14.49 -2.30 9.21
C GLY A 19 -13.59 -3.43 8.80
N MET A 20 -13.95 -4.13 7.72
CA MET A 20 -12.98 -4.96 7.02
C MET A 20 -11.74 -4.08 6.85
N PRO A 21 -10.54 -4.56 7.20
CA PRO A 21 -9.34 -3.84 6.83
C PRO A 21 -9.38 -3.76 5.31
N VAL A 22 -9.70 -2.58 4.78
CA VAL A 22 -9.52 -2.30 3.37
C VAL A 22 -8.02 -2.47 3.18
N ALA A 23 -7.62 -3.53 2.47
CA ALA A 23 -6.24 -3.69 2.04
C ALA A 23 -5.93 -2.49 1.14
N ALA A 24 -5.37 -1.44 1.74
CA ALA A 24 -4.97 -0.25 1.02
C ALA A 24 -3.79 -0.65 0.14
N GLN A 25 -4.04 -0.71 -1.17
CA GLN A 25 -2.99 -0.90 -2.17
C GLN A 25 -1.98 0.24 -2.08
N THR A 26 -0.73 -0.05 -2.41
CA THR A 26 0.31 0.98 -2.51
C THR A 26 0.09 1.84 -3.74
N LEU A 27 0.49 3.11 -3.65
CA LEU A 27 0.56 4.02 -4.78
C LEU A 27 1.55 3.49 -5.83
N SER A 28 1.17 3.60 -7.09
CA SER A 28 2.12 3.59 -8.20
C SER A 28 3.01 4.84 -8.16
N TYR A 29 4.14 4.80 -8.87
CA TYR A 29 4.98 5.98 -9.05
C TYR A 29 4.22 7.16 -9.68
N ALA A 30 3.32 6.88 -10.62
CA ALA A 30 2.48 7.90 -11.24
C ALA A 30 1.56 8.57 -10.20
N GLU A 31 0.82 7.79 -9.40
CA GLU A 31 -0.05 8.32 -8.36
C GLU A 31 0.72 9.07 -7.28
N ALA A 32 1.89 8.58 -6.88
CA ALA A 32 2.79 9.27 -5.96
C ALA A 32 3.21 10.64 -6.51
N THR A 33 3.59 10.72 -7.79
CA THR A 33 3.95 12.00 -8.41
C THR A 33 2.76 12.95 -8.50
N THR A 34 1.58 12.46 -8.87
CA THR A 34 0.34 13.26 -8.90
C THR A 34 0.02 13.80 -7.51
N LYS A 35 0.06 12.94 -6.48
CA LYS A 35 -0.23 13.32 -5.10
C LYS A 35 0.70 14.42 -4.60
N LEU A 36 2.01 14.29 -4.86
CA LEU A 36 2.99 15.31 -4.50
C LEU A 36 2.78 16.60 -5.31
N ALA A 37 2.48 16.51 -6.61
CA ALA A 37 2.22 17.69 -7.43
C ALA A 37 1.00 18.49 -6.92
N GLU A 38 -0.09 17.80 -6.57
CA GLU A 38 -1.30 18.43 -6.03
C GLU A 38 -1.08 19.13 -4.70
N THR A 39 -0.34 18.49 -3.79
CA THR A 39 -0.20 18.97 -2.40
C THR A 39 1.02 19.87 -2.19
N CYS A 40 2.09 19.68 -2.95
CA CYS A 40 3.33 20.45 -2.87
C CYS A 40 3.47 21.49 -3.99
N GLY A 41 2.64 21.48 -5.03
CA GLY A 41 2.78 22.38 -6.18
C GLY A 41 2.88 23.86 -5.80
N GLY A 42 2.02 24.32 -4.87
CA GLY A 42 2.08 25.69 -4.36
C GLY A 42 3.36 26.00 -3.58
N ASP A 43 3.83 25.06 -2.75
CA ASP A 43 5.08 25.21 -2.01
C ASP A 43 6.29 25.25 -2.96
N ILE A 44 6.30 24.40 -3.98
CA ILE A 44 7.36 24.35 -5.01
C ILE A 44 7.42 25.67 -5.77
N GLN A 45 6.28 26.20 -6.20
CA GLN A 45 6.23 27.48 -6.92
C GLN A 45 6.74 28.65 -6.06
N LYS A 46 6.44 28.63 -4.76
CA LYS A 46 6.80 29.70 -3.83
C LYS A 46 8.25 29.62 -3.33
N LEU A 47 8.73 28.41 -3.03
CA LEU A 47 9.98 28.20 -2.31
C LEU A 47 11.13 27.73 -3.22
N CYS A 48 10.81 27.06 -4.33
CA CYS A 48 11.76 26.31 -5.16
C CYS A 48 11.77 26.76 -6.63
N LYS A 49 11.43 28.03 -6.88
CA LYS A 49 11.31 28.59 -8.23
C LYS A 49 12.61 28.42 -9.04
N GLY A 50 12.47 27.99 -10.30
CA GLY A 50 13.59 27.84 -11.24
C GLY A 50 14.38 26.54 -11.11
N LEU A 51 14.04 25.67 -10.15
CA LEU A 51 14.62 24.33 -10.08
C LEU A 51 13.94 23.40 -11.08
N ASN A 52 14.75 22.63 -11.80
CA ASN A 52 14.25 21.58 -12.68
C ASN A 52 13.83 20.34 -11.90
N LEU A 53 12.85 19.62 -12.45
CA LEU A 53 12.46 18.30 -11.96
C LEU A 53 13.59 17.29 -12.16
N GLY A 54 13.65 16.28 -11.29
CA GLY A 54 14.65 15.22 -11.32
C GLY A 54 15.86 15.46 -10.40
N ASN A 55 16.67 14.41 -10.24
CA ASN A 55 17.89 14.38 -9.41
C ASN A 55 17.70 14.86 -7.97
N GLY A 56 16.48 14.78 -7.41
CA GLY A 56 16.20 15.15 -6.03
C GLY A 56 16.23 16.66 -5.70
N ARG A 57 16.45 17.56 -6.66
CA ARG A 57 16.63 19.01 -6.38
C ARG A 57 15.43 19.67 -5.70
N ILE A 58 14.22 19.32 -6.12
CA ILE A 58 12.99 19.84 -5.50
C ILE A 58 12.85 19.32 -4.07
N LEU A 59 13.17 18.04 -3.84
CA LEU A 59 13.13 17.46 -2.51
C LEU A 59 14.12 18.17 -1.58
N GLU A 60 15.35 18.38 -2.03
CA GLU A 60 16.38 19.09 -1.28
C GLU A 60 15.94 20.52 -0.93
N CYS A 61 15.39 21.27 -1.90
CA CYS A 61 14.87 22.60 -1.66
C CYS A 61 13.74 22.63 -0.62
N LEU A 62 12.79 21.69 -0.69
CA LEU A 62 11.69 21.59 0.26
C LEU A 62 12.21 21.21 1.67
N GLN A 63 13.26 20.37 1.76
CA GLN A 63 13.92 20.05 3.03
C GLN A 63 14.63 21.27 3.63
N GLN A 64 15.38 22.03 2.84
CA GLN A 64 16.02 23.27 3.27
C GLN A 64 15.00 24.32 3.75
N ASN A 65 13.79 24.30 3.18
CA ASN A 65 12.68 25.18 3.56
C ASN A 65 11.63 24.50 4.45
N ALA A 66 11.96 23.41 5.14
CA ALA A 66 10.98 22.57 5.84
C ALA A 66 10.09 23.36 6.83
N ALA A 67 10.60 24.41 7.47
CA ALA A 67 9.79 25.27 8.35
C ALA A 67 8.66 26.02 7.62
N LYS A 68 8.81 26.30 6.33
CA LYS A 68 7.88 27.07 5.48
C LYS A 68 6.99 26.21 4.60
N VAL A 69 7.32 24.92 4.43
CA VAL A 69 6.50 23.96 3.67
C VAL A 69 5.16 23.73 4.37
N SER A 70 4.08 23.71 3.60
CA SER A 70 2.73 23.49 4.10
C SER A 70 2.57 22.14 4.80
N ALA A 71 1.63 22.08 5.75
CA ALA A 71 1.30 20.83 6.43
C ALA A 71 0.80 19.75 5.46
N GLY A 72 0.05 20.14 4.43
CA GLY A 72 -0.46 19.23 3.41
C GLY A 72 0.67 18.56 2.61
N CYS A 73 1.64 19.35 2.13
CA CYS A 73 2.80 18.81 1.44
C CYS A 73 3.63 17.87 2.34
N LYS A 74 3.91 18.25 3.59
CA LYS A 74 4.61 17.38 4.55
C LYS A 74 3.91 16.05 4.78
N GLY A 75 2.59 16.07 4.99
CA GLY A 75 1.80 14.87 5.20
C GLY A 75 1.82 13.95 3.98
N SER A 76 1.73 14.52 2.78
CA SER A 76 1.79 13.77 1.53
C SER A 76 3.14 13.07 1.32
N PHE A 77 4.25 13.70 1.69
CA PHE A 77 5.58 13.08 1.62
C PHE A 77 5.67 11.83 2.47
N ALA A 78 5.21 11.89 3.73
CA ALA A 78 5.22 10.74 4.63
C ALA A 78 4.36 9.59 4.07
N GLN A 79 3.17 9.92 3.56
CA GLN A 79 2.27 8.94 2.95
C GLN A 79 2.88 8.29 1.70
N VAL A 80 3.44 9.10 0.80
CA VAL A 80 4.05 8.62 -0.45
C VAL A 80 5.27 7.77 -0.15
N PHE A 81 6.15 8.22 0.76
CA PHE A 81 7.33 7.46 1.17
C PHE A 81 6.93 6.10 1.72
N GLN A 82 6.00 6.05 2.69
CA GLN A 82 5.52 4.80 3.25
C GLN A 82 4.94 3.86 2.17
N SER A 83 4.20 4.43 1.22
CA SER A 83 3.55 3.64 0.18
C SER A 83 4.55 3.04 -0.82
N ILE A 84 5.54 3.83 -1.27
CA ILE A 84 6.57 3.36 -2.20
C ILE A 84 7.51 2.36 -1.53
N SER A 85 7.92 2.59 -0.27
CA SER A 85 8.75 1.63 0.47
C SER A 85 8.02 0.29 0.64
N LYS A 86 6.73 0.32 0.99
CA LYS A 86 5.92 -0.91 1.09
C LYS A 86 5.84 -1.64 -0.25
N ARG A 87 5.73 -0.91 -1.37
CA ARG A 87 5.70 -1.49 -2.71
C ARG A 87 7.02 -2.18 -3.05
N GLU A 88 8.14 -1.54 -2.74
CA GLU A 88 9.49 -2.08 -2.97
C GLU A 88 9.76 -3.33 -2.11
N GLU A 89 9.38 -3.30 -0.83
CA GLU A 89 9.46 -4.45 0.07
C GLU A 89 8.61 -5.63 -0.44
N ALA A 90 7.39 -5.35 -0.91
CA ALA A 90 6.52 -6.38 -1.48
C ALA A 90 7.11 -6.97 -2.77
N GLN A 91 7.65 -6.13 -3.66
CA GLN A 91 8.29 -6.58 -4.90
C GLN A 91 9.53 -7.44 -4.62
N SER A 92 10.37 -7.05 -3.67
CA SER A 92 11.59 -7.79 -3.32
C SER A 92 11.31 -9.10 -2.56
N SER A 93 10.24 -9.15 -1.75
CA SER A 93 9.87 -10.34 -0.97
C SER A 93 8.93 -11.31 -1.69
N TYR A 94 8.44 -10.96 -2.88
CA TYR A 94 7.46 -11.73 -3.65
C TYR A 94 7.83 -13.19 -3.84
N GLU A 95 9.02 -13.48 -4.37
CA GLU A 95 9.40 -14.86 -4.69
C GLU A 95 9.41 -15.73 -3.44
N GLN A 96 10.03 -15.24 -2.37
CA GLN A 96 10.14 -15.96 -1.11
C GLN A 96 8.76 -16.18 -0.47
N THR A 97 7.92 -15.15 -0.47
CA THR A 97 6.58 -15.21 0.15
C THR A 97 5.64 -16.12 -0.63
N CYS A 98 5.65 -16.03 -1.96
CA CYS A 98 4.76 -16.78 -2.83
C CYS A 98 5.29 -18.16 -3.24
N LYS A 99 6.53 -18.55 -2.88
CA LYS A 99 7.17 -19.81 -3.32
C LYS A 99 6.28 -21.05 -3.16
N ARG A 100 5.60 -21.18 -2.02
CA ARG A 100 4.68 -22.29 -1.76
C ARG A 100 3.51 -22.29 -2.74
N ASP A 101 2.92 -21.13 -2.98
CA ASP A 101 1.78 -20.98 -3.89
C ASP A 101 2.20 -21.19 -5.34
N MET A 102 3.39 -20.71 -5.74
CA MET A 102 3.97 -20.98 -7.05
C MET A 102 4.04 -22.48 -7.33
N ASN A 103 4.59 -23.25 -6.39
CA ASN A 103 4.72 -24.70 -6.51
C ASN A 103 3.36 -25.42 -6.47
N ALA A 104 2.50 -25.07 -5.52
CA ALA A 104 1.25 -25.79 -5.29
C ALA A 104 0.16 -25.43 -6.32
N ARG A 105 0.23 -24.23 -6.92
CA ARG A 105 -0.84 -23.68 -7.76
C ARG A 105 -0.39 -23.40 -9.20
N CYS A 106 0.88 -23.20 -9.47
CA CYS A 106 1.39 -22.79 -10.79
C CYS A 106 2.54 -23.68 -11.30
N ALA A 107 2.61 -24.94 -10.84
CA ALA A 107 3.58 -25.92 -11.34
C ALA A 107 3.58 -26.02 -12.88
N GLY A 108 4.78 -26.00 -13.47
CA GLY A 108 4.99 -26.11 -14.91
C GLY A 108 4.88 -24.79 -15.69
N VAL A 109 4.43 -23.70 -15.07
CA VAL A 109 4.49 -22.35 -15.67
C VAL A 109 5.94 -21.87 -15.67
N LYS A 110 6.42 -21.38 -16.82
CA LYS A 110 7.80 -20.90 -16.99
C LYS A 110 7.82 -19.39 -17.22
N GLY A 111 8.73 -18.69 -16.55
CA GLY A 111 8.92 -17.24 -16.63
C GLY A 111 8.15 -16.47 -15.55
N ASP A 112 8.84 -15.55 -14.87
CA ASP A 112 8.34 -14.91 -13.64
C ASP A 112 7.04 -14.13 -13.87
N GLY A 113 6.94 -13.43 -15.00
CA GLY A 113 5.72 -12.74 -15.40
C GLY A 113 4.53 -13.68 -15.62
N PHE A 114 4.76 -14.86 -16.19
CA PHE A 114 3.70 -15.87 -16.39
C PHE A 114 3.31 -16.55 -15.08
N VAL A 115 4.27 -16.79 -14.19
CA VAL A 115 4.00 -17.30 -12.83
C VAL A 115 3.17 -16.29 -12.04
N LEU A 116 3.54 -15.01 -12.09
CA LEU A 116 2.77 -13.92 -11.47
C LEU A 116 1.34 -13.88 -12.03
N ALA A 117 1.17 -13.89 -13.36
CA ALA A 117 -0.14 -13.91 -13.98
C ALA A 117 -0.97 -15.14 -13.54
N CYS A 118 -0.35 -16.30 -13.37
CA CYS A 118 -1.00 -17.49 -12.83
C CYS A 118 -1.47 -17.30 -11.38
N LEU A 119 -0.62 -16.73 -10.51
CA LEU A 119 -0.98 -16.46 -9.11
C LEU A 119 -2.12 -15.44 -8.99
N VAL A 120 -2.05 -14.35 -9.76
CA VAL A 120 -3.10 -13.31 -9.82
C VAL A 120 -4.42 -13.93 -10.25
N LYS A 121 -4.43 -14.74 -11.32
CA LYS A 121 -5.64 -15.46 -11.78
C LYS A 121 -6.20 -16.44 -10.73
N LYS A 122 -5.34 -16.94 -9.84
CA LYS A 122 -5.70 -17.89 -8.76
C LYS A 122 -5.78 -17.22 -7.38
N GLU A 123 -5.97 -15.89 -7.32
CA GLU A 123 -5.96 -15.10 -6.08
C GLU A 123 -6.80 -15.67 -4.92
N LYS A 124 -7.93 -16.33 -5.20
CA LYS A 124 -8.80 -16.95 -4.18
C LYS A 124 -8.26 -18.27 -3.62
N ARG A 125 -7.13 -18.77 -4.17
CA ARG A 125 -6.54 -20.08 -3.86
C ARG A 125 -5.06 -19.99 -3.48
N VAL A 126 -4.47 -18.79 -3.49
CA VAL A 126 -3.13 -18.54 -2.92
C VAL A 126 -3.25 -18.23 -1.44
N SER A 127 -2.15 -18.29 -0.72
CA SER A 127 -2.10 -17.93 0.69
C SER A 127 -2.43 -16.45 0.92
N PRO A 128 -2.97 -16.07 2.10
CA PRO A 128 -3.20 -14.67 2.44
C PRO A 128 -1.93 -13.81 2.34
N GLU A 129 -0.78 -14.37 2.71
CA GLU A 129 0.51 -13.68 2.66
C GLU A 129 0.92 -13.39 1.22
N CYS A 130 0.85 -14.37 0.34
CA CYS A 130 1.13 -14.18 -1.09
C CYS A 130 0.10 -13.23 -1.74
N TYR A 131 -1.18 -13.35 -1.37
CA TYR A 131 -2.22 -12.44 -1.83
C TYR A 131 -1.89 -10.99 -1.47
N GLN A 132 -1.44 -10.75 -0.23
CA GLN A 132 -1.12 -9.42 0.27
C GLN A 132 0.12 -8.86 -0.43
N VAL A 133 1.17 -9.65 -0.60
CA VAL A 133 2.39 -9.21 -1.30
C VAL A 133 2.10 -8.84 -2.76
N ILE A 134 1.29 -9.60 -3.50
CA ILE A 134 0.89 -9.23 -4.88
C ILE A 134 0.09 -7.91 -4.90
N THR A 135 -0.73 -7.68 -3.88
CA THR A 135 -1.53 -6.45 -3.72
C THR A 135 -0.65 -5.25 -3.42
N ASP A 136 0.30 -5.41 -2.48
CA ASP A 136 1.22 -4.36 -2.08
C ASP A 136 2.31 -4.10 -3.12
N ALA A 137 2.67 -5.09 -3.94
CA ALA A 137 3.55 -4.88 -5.09
C ALA A 137 2.86 -4.10 -6.23
N GLY A 138 1.55 -3.93 -6.14
CA GLY A 138 0.69 -3.25 -7.12
C GLY A 138 0.67 -3.95 -8.46
N TRP A 139 0.46 -5.28 -8.44
CA TRP A 139 0.32 -6.14 -9.61
C TRP A 139 -1.12 -6.64 -9.81
N ARG A 140 -2.10 -5.92 -9.26
CA ARG A 140 -3.54 -6.15 -9.47
C ARG A 140 -4.15 -5.03 -10.29
#